data_AF-A0A0C9WKI2-F1
#
_entry.id   AF-A0A0C9WKI2-F1
#
_cell.length_a   1.000
_cell.length_b   1.000
_cell.length_c   1.000
_cell.angle_alpha   90.00
_cell.angle_beta   90.00
_cell.angle_gamma   90.00
#
_symmetry.space_group_name_H-M   'P 1'
#
loop_
_entity.id
_entity.type
_entity.pdbx_description
1 polymer ?
#
loop_
_entity_poly.entity_id
_entity_poly.type
_entity_poly.pdbx_seq_one_letter_code
_entity_poly.pdbx_strand_id
1 'polypeptide(L)'
;MGPSNADEGQGTSMSVDVQPHGIDHLAPLVTLKKNWAKGERQAFLTSHLDTYKDACLVSRVSSTQALDKIVNAYFVKFHWSLPHTSLPGVPPPVRFDGDGFEMLSAEEAAHKGQVIGAMKKTIYKWYNHRAKAAPALPRSKSAKKDDPIAILLHRLLGDPSPPKRRAGWEAWGKDNFQLLKGKFDAEFEAANGLEKNRVKECNKFKRQEFAKLSEDEKEKWSEVVRLEWEEAKRLIEERDTTPRLLEPADAQ
;
A
#
# COMPACT_ATOMS: atom_id res chain seq x y z
N MET A 1 -79.02 34.70 21.48
CA MET A 1 -77.64 34.78 20.98
C MET A 1 -76.95 33.50 21.38
N GLY A 2 -77.09 32.47 20.54
CA GLY A 2 -76.51 31.15 20.72
C GLY A 2 -75.24 31.00 19.89
N PRO A 3 -74.38 30.01 20.23
CA PRO A 3 -72.99 29.95 19.79
C PRO A 3 -72.85 29.56 18.31
N SER A 4 -71.85 30.16 17.66
CA SER A 4 -71.49 29.95 16.26
C SER A 4 -70.86 28.57 16.02
N ASN A 5 -71.46 27.87 15.06
CA ASN A 5 -70.93 27.02 13.99
C ASN A 5 -69.63 26.22 14.19
N ALA A 6 -69.80 24.92 14.02
CA ALA A 6 -68.82 23.96 13.54
C ALA A 6 -68.28 24.33 12.14
N ASP A 7 -67.02 23.98 11.89
CA ASP A 7 -66.56 23.59 10.56
C ASP A 7 -65.47 22.51 10.68
N GLU A 8 -65.69 21.42 9.94
CA GLU A 8 -64.78 20.30 9.75
C GLU A 8 -63.74 20.71 8.69
N GLY A 9 -62.46 20.65 9.03
CA GLY A 9 -61.38 20.95 8.10
C GLY A 9 -60.30 19.89 8.14
N GLN A 10 -60.41 18.94 7.21
CA GLN A 10 -59.58 17.76 7.01
C GLN A 10 -58.06 17.98 7.14
N GLY A 11 -57.41 16.97 7.72
CA GLY A 11 -55.97 16.80 7.66
C GLY A 11 -55.47 16.81 6.23
N THR A 12 -54.47 17.64 5.95
CA THR A 12 -53.58 17.46 4.82
C THR A 12 -52.16 17.45 5.38
N SER A 13 -51.76 16.30 5.91
CA SER A 13 -50.35 15.93 5.95
C SER A 13 -49.90 15.85 4.50
N MET A 14 -49.27 16.91 3.99
CA MET A 14 -48.53 16.85 2.74
C MET A 14 -47.30 15.97 2.97
N SER A 15 -47.52 14.66 2.93
CA SER A 15 -46.50 13.71 2.53
C SER A 15 -46.14 14.08 1.09
N VAL A 16 -45.08 14.87 0.95
CA VAL A 16 -44.46 15.13 -0.35
C VAL A 16 -43.98 13.77 -0.84
N ASP A 17 -44.73 13.24 -1.80
CA ASP A 17 -44.46 11.96 -2.44
C ASP A 17 -43.06 12.00 -3.04
N VAL A 18 -42.17 11.22 -2.44
CA VAL A 18 -40.74 11.19 -2.75
C VAL A 18 -40.57 10.39 -4.02
N GLN A 19 -40.25 11.07 -5.13
CA GLN A 19 -39.68 10.41 -6.31
C GLN A 19 -38.17 10.23 -6.06
N PRO A 20 -37.69 9.00 -5.75
CA PRO A 20 -36.25 8.72 -5.75
C PRO A 20 -35.75 9.01 -7.17
N HIS A 21 -34.81 9.94 -7.31
CA HIS A 21 -34.12 10.10 -8.59
C HIS A 21 -33.31 8.82 -8.82
N GLY A 22 -33.84 7.94 -9.66
CA GLY A 22 -33.23 6.63 -9.95
C GLY A 22 -31.78 6.76 -10.42
N ILE A 23 -31.03 5.68 -10.27
CA ILE A 23 -29.58 5.52 -10.51
C ILE A 23 -29.14 5.96 -11.94
N ASP A 24 -30.08 6.16 -12.86
CA ASP A 24 -29.86 6.55 -14.26
C ASP A 24 -29.09 7.88 -14.45
N HIS A 25 -29.07 8.75 -13.45
CA HIS A 25 -28.31 10.00 -13.49
C HIS A 25 -26.86 9.86 -13.00
N LEU A 26 -26.48 8.72 -12.43
CA LEU A 26 -25.14 8.50 -11.87
C LEU A 26 -24.16 8.02 -12.94
N ALA A 27 -22.97 8.64 -12.96
CA ALA A 27 -21.93 8.27 -13.90
C ALA A 27 -21.53 6.78 -13.72
N PRO A 28 -21.41 6.00 -14.82
CA PRO A 28 -20.98 4.61 -14.73
C PRO A 28 -19.62 4.47 -14.05
N LEU A 29 -19.42 3.36 -13.32
CA LEU A 29 -18.12 2.97 -12.77
C LEU A 29 -17.17 2.59 -13.92
N VAL A 30 -16.54 3.58 -14.53
CA VAL A 30 -15.64 3.35 -15.66
C VAL A 30 -14.29 2.86 -15.16
N THR A 31 -13.80 1.77 -15.74
CA THR A 31 -12.41 1.33 -15.55
C THR A 31 -11.49 2.28 -16.31
N LEU A 32 -10.76 3.12 -15.59
CA LEU A 32 -9.92 4.16 -16.16
C LEU A 32 -8.70 3.56 -16.90
N LYS A 33 -8.55 3.90 -18.18
CA LYS A 33 -7.46 3.43 -19.06
C LYS A 33 -6.12 4.09 -18.71
N LYS A 34 -5.03 3.59 -19.33
CA LYS A 34 -3.70 4.25 -19.24
C LYS A 34 -3.82 5.71 -19.71
N ASN A 35 -3.16 6.63 -19.01
CA ASN A 35 -3.22 8.09 -19.27
C ASN A 35 -4.63 8.71 -19.13
N TRP A 36 -5.46 8.18 -18.24
CA TRP A 36 -6.79 8.75 -17.96
C TRP A 36 -6.74 10.18 -17.37
N ALA A 37 -5.75 10.46 -16.52
CA ALA A 37 -5.59 11.78 -15.92
C ALA A 37 -5.01 12.73 -16.96
N LYS A 38 -5.83 13.67 -17.44
CA LYS A 38 -5.47 14.73 -18.38
C LYS A 38 -5.90 16.09 -17.82
N GLY A 39 -5.29 17.17 -18.33
CA GLY A 39 -5.65 18.55 -17.98
C GLY A 39 -5.60 18.81 -16.48
N GLU A 40 -6.67 19.37 -15.92
CA GLU A 40 -6.76 19.72 -14.51
C GLU A 40 -6.60 18.55 -13.54
N ARG A 41 -7.05 17.34 -13.92
CA ARG A 41 -6.86 16.14 -13.09
C ARG A 41 -5.39 15.77 -13.02
N GLN A 42 -4.67 15.90 -14.13
CA GLN A 42 -3.23 15.66 -14.15
C GLN A 42 -2.50 16.74 -13.34
N ALA A 43 -2.89 18.01 -13.46
CA ALA A 43 -2.30 19.11 -12.69
C ALA A 43 -2.49 18.87 -11.18
N PHE A 44 -3.71 18.53 -10.74
CA PHE A 44 -4.02 18.19 -9.35
C PHE A 44 -3.19 17.00 -8.84
N LEU A 45 -3.12 15.91 -9.61
CA LEU A 45 -2.35 14.73 -9.18
C LEU A 45 -0.85 15.02 -9.12
N THR A 46 -0.34 15.80 -10.07
CA THR A 46 1.07 16.21 -10.11
C THR A 46 1.42 17.10 -8.93
N SER A 47 0.55 18.04 -8.53
CA SER A 47 0.84 18.94 -7.41
C SER A 47 0.95 18.22 -6.06
N HIS A 48 0.34 17.05 -5.91
CA HIS A 48 0.41 16.23 -4.69
C HIS A 48 1.43 15.08 -4.79
N LEU A 49 2.20 15.01 -5.87
CA LEU A 49 3.14 13.91 -6.12
C LEU A 49 4.25 13.85 -5.06
N ASP A 50 4.83 14.99 -4.70
CA ASP A 50 5.94 15.01 -3.75
C ASP A 50 5.45 14.72 -2.32
N THR A 51 4.29 15.26 -1.92
CA THR A 51 3.63 14.89 -0.65
C THR A 51 3.42 13.38 -0.52
N TYR A 52 3.00 12.71 -1.61
CA TYR A 52 2.84 11.26 -1.60
C TYR A 52 4.20 10.53 -1.51
N LYS A 53 5.22 10.99 -2.23
CA LYS A 53 6.57 10.40 -2.16
C LYS A 53 7.16 10.52 -0.76
N ASP A 54 7.06 11.68 -0.14
CA ASP A 54 7.58 11.93 1.21
C ASP A 54 6.89 11.01 2.23
N ALA A 55 5.57 10.87 2.12
CA ALA A 55 4.81 9.95 2.96
C ALA A 55 5.23 8.47 2.78
N CYS A 56 5.60 8.07 1.55
CA CYS A 56 6.17 6.75 1.27
C CYS A 56 7.55 6.54 1.90
N LEU A 57 8.36 7.59 2.07
CA LEU A 57 9.66 7.51 2.73
C LEU A 57 9.51 7.30 4.25
N VAL A 58 8.48 7.89 4.86
CA VAL A 58 8.23 7.78 6.30
C VAL A 58 7.74 6.38 6.68
N SER A 59 6.58 5.96 6.16
CA SER A 59 6.02 4.63 6.50
C SER A 59 4.86 4.23 5.59
N ARG A 60 4.51 2.94 5.63
CA ARG A 60 3.30 2.43 4.95
C ARG A 60 2.02 3.10 5.46
N VAL A 61 1.92 3.33 6.77
CA VAL A 61 0.76 3.98 7.39
C VAL A 61 0.65 5.43 6.91
N SER A 62 1.76 6.17 6.93
CA SER A 62 1.84 7.56 6.43
C SER A 62 1.42 7.65 4.96
N SER A 63 1.94 6.76 4.10
CA SER A 63 1.56 6.73 2.67
C SER A 63 0.07 6.46 2.43
N THR A 64 -0.56 5.67 3.31
CA THR A 64 -2.00 5.37 3.20
C THR A 64 -2.83 6.58 3.62
N GLN A 65 -2.47 7.24 4.72
CA GLN A 65 -3.11 8.47 5.17
C GLN A 65 -2.97 9.61 4.15
N ALA A 66 -1.78 9.77 3.55
CA ALA A 66 -1.56 10.76 2.50
C ALA A 66 -2.44 10.49 1.28
N LEU A 67 -2.54 9.22 0.86
CA LEU A 67 -3.44 8.84 -0.23
C LEU A 67 -4.90 9.17 0.09
N ASP A 68 -5.37 8.88 1.30
CA ASP A 68 -6.74 9.17 1.72
C ASP A 68 -7.04 10.67 1.72
N LYS A 69 -6.11 11.49 2.21
CA LYS A 69 -6.21 12.96 2.13
C LYS A 69 -6.30 13.45 0.69
N ILE A 70 -5.46 12.92 -0.21
CA ILE A 70 -5.47 13.28 -1.63
C ILE A 70 -6.79 12.87 -2.29
N VAL A 71 -7.32 11.68 -1.97
CA VAL A 71 -8.60 11.20 -2.51
C VAL A 71 -9.76 12.08 -2.04
N ASN A 72 -9.77 12.48 -0.76
CA ASN A 72 -10.79 13.40 -0.25
C ASN A 72 -10.71 14.76 -0.95
N ALA A 73 -9.51 15.34 -1.07
CA ALA A 73 -9.30 16.59 -1.81
C ALA A 73 -9.66 16.46 -3.30
N TYR A 74 -9.45 15.29 -3.89
CA TYR A 74 -9.84 14.99 -5.27
C TYR A 74 -11.36 15.10 -5.44
N PHE A 75 -12.15 14.49 -4.54
CA PHE A 75 -13.61 14.52 -4.64
C PHE A 75 -14.24 15.85 -4.26
N VAL A 76 -13.53 16.71 -3.50
CA VAL A 76 -13.91 18.12 -3.33
C VAL A 76 -13.84 18.88 -4.65
N LYS A 77 -12.79 18.61 -5.47
CA LYS A 77 -12.59 19.29 -6.77
C LYS A 77 -13.33 18.63 -7.93
N PHE A 78 -13.47 17.31 -7.91
CA PHE A 78 -14.09 16.49 -8.95
C PHE A 78 -15.21 15.65 -8.32
N HIS A 79 -16.42 16.20 -8.31
CA HIS A 79 -17.56 15.58 -7.63
C HIS A 79 -17.80 14.13 -8.11
N TRP A 80 -18.11 13.23 -7.18
CA TRP A 80 -18.17 11.79 -7.43
C TRP A 80 -19.28 11.36 -8.41
N SER A 81 -20.37 12.13 -8.49
CA SER A 81 -21.47 11.86 -9.42
C SER A 81 -21.17 12.32 -10.86
N LEU A 82 -20.11 13.11 -11.08
CA LEU A 82 -19.74 13.58 -12.41
C LEU A 82 -18.87 12.57 -13.14
N PRO A 83 -19.05 12.40 -14.46
CA PRO A 83 -18.14 11.60 -15.27
C PRO A 83 -16.69 12.08 -15.14
N HIS A 84 -15.76 11.12 -15.15
CA HIS A 84 -14.32 11.40 -15.09
C HIS A 84 -13.78 12.23 -16.28
N THR A 85 -14.57 12.37 -17.35
CA THR A 85 -14.27 13.20 -18.54
C THR A 85 -14.74 14.64 -18.39
N SER A 86 -15.66 14.93 -17.46
CA SER A 86 -16.20 16.28 -17.26
C SER A 86 -15.13 17.20 -16.67
N LEU A 87 -15.04 18.43 -17.17
CA LEU A 87 -14.21 19.46 -16.55
C LEU A 87 -14.67 19.72 -15.10
N PRO A 88 -13.80 20.20 -14.21
CA PRO A 88 -14.25 20.67 -12.90
C PRO A 88 -15.25 21.80 -13.13
N GLY A 89 -16.51 21.49 -12.92
CA GLY A 89 -17.64 22.38 -13.14
C GLY A 89 -18.36 22.64 -11.84
N VAL A 90 -19.44 23.41 -11.93
CA VAL A 90 -20.35 23.62 -10.80
C VAL A 90 -20.83 22.24 -10.33
N PRO A 91 -20.58 21.86 -9.06
CA PRO A 91 -21.06 20.59 -8.54
C PRO A 91 -22.59 20.54 -8.69
N PRO A 92 -23.15 19.35 -8.98
CA PRO A 92 -24.60 19.22 -9.00
C PRO A 92 -25.19 19.68 -7.66
N PRO A 93 -26.44 20.18 -7.64
CA PRO A 93 -27.06 20.61 -6.39
C PRO A 93 -27.15 19.43 -5.41
N VAL A 94 -26.29 19.43 -4.40
CA VAL A 94 -26.25 18.40 -3.34
C VAL A 94 -26.99 18.93 -2.12
N ARG A 95 -27.85 18.09 -1.53
CA ARG A 95 -28.52 18.39 -0.26
C ARG A 95 -27.64 17.91 0.89
N PHE A 96 -27.50 18.74 1.91
CA PHE A 96 -26.77 18.42 3.13
C PHE A 96 -27.73 18.37 4.31
N ASP A 97 -27.46 17.49 5.27
CA ASP A 97 -28.16 17.47 6.55
C ASP A 97 -27.64 18.60 7.48
N GLY A 98 -28.22 18.71 8.68
CA GLY A 98 -27.81 19.70 9.68
C GLY A 98 -26.39 19.54 10.19
N ASP A 99 -25.77 18.38 9.97
CA ASP A 99 -24.40 18.05 10.35
C ASP A 99 -23.40 18.22 9.18
N GLY A 100 -23.89 18.66 8.01
CA GLY A 100 -23.07 18.91 6.82
C GLY A 100 -22.70 17.65 6.02
N PHE A 101 -23.36 16.51 6.28
CA PHE A 101 -23.23 15.31 5.47
C PHE A 101 -24.19 15.35 4.27
N GLU A 102 -23.74 14.83 3.13
CA GLU A 102 -24.60 14.69 1.96
C GLU A 102 -25.77 13.76 2.28
N MET A 103 -26.99 14.26 2.09
CA MET A 103 -28.21 13.48 2.19
C MET A 103 -28.31 12.57 0.97
N LEU A 104 -27.86 11.33 1.12
CA LEU A 104 -27.88 10.30 0.09
C LEU A 104 -28.86 9.20 0.46
N SER A 105 -29.60 8.70 -0.52
CA SER A 105 -30.29 7.42 -0.38
C SER A 105 -29.30 6.27 -0.14
N ALA A 106 -29.77 5.14 0.36
CA ALA A 106 -28.91 3.97 0.59
C ALA A 106 -28.20 3.50 -0.70
N GLU A 107 -28.88 3.62 -1.84
CA GLU A 107 -28.34 3.25 -3.16
C GLU A 107 -27.26 4.23 -3.62
N GLU A 108 -27.48 5.54 -3.47
CA GLU A 108 -26.50 6.58 -3.79
C GLU A 108 -25.27 6.50 -2.88
N ALA A 109 -25.46 6.22 -1.58
CA ALA A 109 -24.37 6.03 -0.64
C ALA A 109 -23.50 4.81 -1.01
N ALA A 110 -24.14 3.70 -1.41
CA ALA A 110 -23.44 2.52 -1.90
C ALA A 110 -22.66 2.82 -3.19
N HIS A 111 -23.28 3.52 -4.15
CA HIS A 111 -22.63 3.93 -5.39
C HIS A 111 -21.45 4.88 -5.13
N LYS A 112 -21.62 5.91 -4.29
CA LYS A 112 -20.54 6.81 -3.86
C LYS A 112 -19.36 6.03 -3.27
N GLY A 113 -19.63 5.07 -2.40
CA GLY A 113 -18.60 4.17 -1.84
C GLY A 113 -17.83 3.40 -2.91
N GLN A 114 -18.54 2.87 -3.92
CA GLN A 114 -17.92 2.17 -5.05
C GLN A 114 -17.06 3.11 -5.92
N VAL A 115 -17.55 4.32 -6.21
CA VAL A 115 -16.82 5.35 -6.97
C VAL A 115 -15.54 5.75 -6.24
N ILE A 116 -15.63 6.06 -4.94
CA ILE A 116 -14.47 6.41 -4.11
C ILE A 116 -13.46 5.25 -4.08
N GLY A 117 -13.93 4.02 -3.88
CA GLY A 117 -13.08 2.83 -3.87
C GLY A 117 -12.35 2.60 -5.20
N ALA A 118 -13.05 2.75 -6.33
CA ALA A 118 -12.48 2.63 -7.66
C ALA A 118 -11.45 3.73 -7.96
N MET A 119 -11.76 4.97 -7.57
CA MET A 119 -10.86 6.10 -7.75
C MET A 119 -9.60 5.98 -6.87
N LYS A 120 -9.75 5.62 -5.60
CA LYS A 120 -8.62 5.36 -4.69
C LYS A 120 -7.65 4.34 -5.26
N LYS A 121 -8.15 3.22 -5.79
CA LYS A 121 -7.31 2.20 -6.47
C LYS A 121 -6.59 2.78 -7.69
N THR A 122 -7.25 3.63 -8.46
CA THR A 122 -6.69 4.20 -9.69
C THR A 122 -5.63 5.26 -9.39
N ILE A 123 -5.91 6.18 -8.46
CA ILE A 123 -4.97 7.21 -8.00
C ILE A 123 -3.74 6.54 -7.37
N TYR A 124 -3.93 5.51 -6.55
CA TYR A 124 -2.82 4.71 -6.01
C TYR A 124 -1.92 4.15 -7.12
N LYS A 125 -2.50 3.50 -8.13
CA LYS A 125 -1.73 2.96 -9.27
C LYS A 125 -0.98 4.05 -10.02
N TRP A 126 -1.62 5.21 -10.21
CA TRP A 126 -1.02 6.37 -10.88
C TRP A 126 0.21 6.89 -10.14
N TYR A 127 0.11 7.05 -8.82
CA TYR A 127 1.22 7.49 -7.98
C TYR A 127 2.31 6.43 -7.88
N ASN A 128 1.97 5.17 -7.64
CA ASN A 128 2.95 4.11 -7.50
C ASN A 128 3.80 3.95 -8.78
N HIS A 129 3.19 4.09 -9.96
CA HIS A 129 3.94 4.09 -11.23
C HIS A 129 4.92 5.27 -11.34
N ARG A 130 4.57 6.45 -10.83
CA ARG A 130 5.40 7.66 -10.92
C ARG A 130 6.43 7.80 -9.80
N ALA A 131 6.11 7.28 -8.61
CA ALA A 131 7.04 7.20 -7.49
C ALA A 131 8.15 6.18 -7.77
N LYS A 132 7.85 5.06 -8.45
CA LYS A 132 8.85 4.08 -8.92
C LYS A 132 9.78 4.60 -10.02
N ALA A 133 9.40 5.67 -10.72
CA ALA A 133 10.23 6.29 -11.74
C ALA A 133 11.31 7.21 -11.14
N ALA A 134 11.24 7.51 -9.84
CA ALA A 134 12.39 8.05 -9.13
C ALA A 134 13.41 6.93 -8.94
N PRO A 135 14.70 7.13 -9.25
CA PRO A 135 15.73 6.15 -8.96
C PRO A 135 15.63 5.82 -7.47
N ALA A 136 15.23 4.60 -7.13
CA ALA A 136 15.34 4.13 -5.77
C ALA A 136 16.82 4.29 -5.42
N LEU A 137 17.13 5.15 -4.43
CA LEU A 137 18.47 5.19 -3.85
C LEU A 137 18.87 3.74 -3.62
N PRO A 138 20.04 3.29 -4.13
CA PRO A 138 20.44 1.90 -4.01
C PRO A 138 20.51 1.57 -2.52
N ARG A 139 19.44 0.97 -2.00
CA ARG A 139 19.41 0.33 -0.70
C ARG A 139 20.28 -0.89 -0.91
N SER A 140 21.57 -0.72 -0.63
CA SER A 140 22.60 -1.70 -0.87
C SER A 140 22.27 -2.96 -0.07
N LYS A 141 21.57 -3.90 -0.71
CA LYS A 141 21.32 -5.23 -0.15
C LYS A 141 22.62 -6.05 0.00
N SER A 142 23.74 -5.49 -0.44
CA SER A 142 25.08 -6.07 -0.40
C SER A 142 26.13 -4.98 -0.20
N ALA A 143 25.88 -3.99 0.66
CA ALA A 143 27.02 -3.25 1.19
C ALA A 143 27.98 -4.28 1.78
N LYS A 144 29.20 -4.33 1.24
CA LYS A 144 30.28 -5.06 1.89
C LYS A 144 30.31 -4.56 3.34
N LYS A 145 30.57 -5.47 4.28
CA LYS A 145 30.54 -5.22 5.74
C LYS A 145 31.31 -3.93 6.13
N ASP A 146 32.22 -3.48 5.27
CA ASP A 146 33.15 -2.37 5.47
C ASP A 146 32.98 -1.19 4.51
N ASP A 147 31.86 -1.03 3.78
CA ASP A 147 31.65 0.18 2.97
C ASP A 147 31.28 1.39 3.85
N PRO A 148 32.18 2.38 4.03
CA PRO A 148 31.94 3.52 4.91
C PRO A 148 30.76 4.39 4.44
N ILE A 149 30.47 4.44 3.13
CA ILE A 149 29.35 5.21 2.59
C ILE A 149 28.04 4.51 2.93
N ALA A 150 27.98 3.19 2.80
CA ALA A 150 26.82 2.42 3.23
C ALA A 150 26.58 2.56 4.74
N ILE A 151 27.64 2.53 5.55
CA ILE A 151 27.55 2.73 7.01
C ILE A 151 26.98 4.11 7.35
N LEU A 152 27.45 5.17 6.69
CA LEU A 152 26.95 6.54 6.88
C LEU A 152 25.47 6.65 6.48
N LEU A 153 25.10 6.12 5.31
CA LEU A 153 23.71 6.11 4.85
C LEU A 153 22.80 5.31 5.78
N HIS A 154 23.28 4.19 6.31
CA HIS A 154 22.56 3.40 7.32
C HIS A 154 22.35 4.14 8.63
N ARG A 155 23.33 4.95 9.09
CA ARG A 155 23.20 5.79 10.29
C ARG A 155 22.21 6.94 10.07
N LEU A 156 22.25 7.59 8.91
CA LEU A 156 21.36 8.72 8.59
C LEU A 156 19.90 8.31 8.35
N LEU A 157 19.65 7.10 7.86
CA LEU A 157 18.30 6.63 7.47
C LEU A 157 17.53 5.89 8.58
N GLY A 158 18.09 5.76 9.79
CA GLY A 158 17.47 5.05 10.91
C GLY A 158 17.66 3.53 10.88
N ASP A 159 17.76 2.96 12.08
CA ASP A 159 18.37 1.67 12.45
C ASP A 159 18.24 0.51 11.44
N PRO A 160 19.34 -0.23 11.19
CA PRO A 160 19.24 -1.58 10.67
C PRO A 160 18.68 -2.46 11.79
N SER A 161 17.40 -2.78 11.72
CA SER A 161 16.90 -3.97 12.41
C SER A 161 17.75 -5.17 11.99
N PRO A 162 18.11 -6.09 12.89
CA PRO A 162 18.82 -7.31 12.50
C PRO A 162 18.06 -8.00 11.37
N PRO A 163 18.78 -8.57 10.38
CA PRO A 163 18.15 -9.28 9.29
C PRO A 163 17.21 -10.36 9.88
N LYS A 164 16.06 -10.55 9.24
CA LYS A 164 15.10 -11.57 9.67
C LYS A 164 15.82 -12.92 9.76
N ARG A 165 15.70 -13.59 10.91
CA ARG A 165 16.22 -14.94 11.10
C ARG A 165 15.64 -15.84 10.01
N ARG A 166 16.52 -16.50 9.26
CA ARG A 166 16.12 -17.46 8.23
C ARG A 166 15.51 -18.70 8.87
N ALA A 167 14.90 -19.56 8.07
CA ALA A 167 14.58 -20.91 8.52
C ALA A 167 15.76 -21.86 8.24
N GLY A 168 15.92 -22.93 9.01
CA GLY A 168 16.99 -23.93 8.80
C GLY A 168 17.04 -24.47 7.38
N TRP A 169 15.87 -24.71 6.75
CA TRP A 169 15.78 -25.16 5.35
C TRP A 169 16.30 -24.14 4.33
N GLU A 170 16.24 -22.84 4.65
CA GLU A 170 16.76 -21.79 3.76
C GLU A 170 18.28 -21.74 3.80
N ALA A 171 18.88 -21.92 4.97
CA ALA A 171 20.33 -22.00 5.14
C ALA A 171 20.86 -23.30 4.51
N TRP A 172 20.29 -24.44 4.86
CA TRP A 172 20.63 -25.73 4.24
C TRP A 172 20.49 -25.68 2.71
N GLY A 173 19.37 -25.14 2.23
CA GLY A 173 19.09 -25.04 0.80
C GLY A 173 19.91 -23.98 0.06
N LYS A 174 20.67 -23.13 0.75
CA LYS A 174 21.67 -22.25 0.13
C LYS A 174 22.94 -23.05 -0.18
N ASP A 175 23.37 -23.89 0.76
CA ASP A 175 24.65 -24.57 0.69
C ASP A 175 24.57 -25.90 -0.07
N ASN A 176 23.42 -26.58 -0.02
CA ASN A 176 23.25 -27.93 -0.56
C ASN A 176 22.51 -27.96 -1.91
N PHE A 177 21.84 -26.88 -2.31
CA PHE A 177 21.01 -26.92 -3.51
C PHE A 177 21.81 -27.07 -4.81
N GLN A 178 23.07 -26.61 -4.87
CA GLN A 178 23.89 -26.82 -6.08
C GLN A 178 24.07 -28.30 -6.41
N LEU A 179 24.18 -29.15 -5.38
CA LEU A 179 24.29 -30.61 -5.54
C LEU A 179 22.96 -31.25 -5.98
N LEU A 180 21.83 -30.62 -5.65
CA LEU A 180 20.49 -31.10 -5.97
C LEU A 180 19.88 -30.43 -7.20
N LYS A 181 20.55 -29.43 -7.77
CA LYS A 181 20.06 -28.63 -8.90
C LYS A 181 19.73 -29.49 -10.11
N GLY A 182 20.56 -30.50 -10.40
CA GLY A 182 20.31 -31.43 -11.51
C GLY A 182 19.03 -32.24 -11.33
N LYS A 183 18.74 -32.70 -10.10
CA LYS A 183 17.49 -33.43 -9.78
C LYS A 183 16.28 -32.50 -9.90
N PHE A 184 16.39 -31.29 -9.36
CA PHE A 184 15.35 -30.29 -9.46
C PHE A 184 15.03 -29.91 -10.91
N ASP A 185 16.05 -29.63 -11.73
CA ASP A 185 15.84 -29.25 -13.13
C ASP A 185 15.18 -30.40 -13.91
N ALA A 186 15.57 -31.66 -13.67
CA ALA A 186 14.92 -32.82 -14.29
C ALA A 186 13.45 -32.98 -13.88
N GLU A 187 13.12 -32.82 -12.59
CA GLU A 187 11.74 -32.87 -12.09
C GLU A 187 10.89 -31.69 -12.61
N PHE A 188 11.50 -30.52 -12.73
CA PHE A 188 10.83 -29.31 -13.21
C PHE A 188 10.48 -29.40 -14.71
N GLU A 189 11.40 -29.89 -15.53
CA GLU A 189 11.16 -30.13 -16.96
C GLU A 189 10.13 -31.25 -17.17
N ALA A 190 10.21 -32.35 -16.42
CA ALA A 190 9.24 -33.43 -16.49
C ALA A 190 7.80 -32.98 -16.13
N ALA A 191 7.68 -31.99 -15.24
CA ALA A 191 6.41 -31.39 -14.86
C ALA A 191 5.89 -30.32 -15.85
N ASN A 192 6.57 -30.08 -16.98
CA ASN A 192 6.32 -28.96 -17.89
C ASN A 192 6.20 -27.62 -17.12
N GLY A 193 7.11 -27.41 -16.18
CA GLY A 193 7.09 -26.26 -15.29
C GLY A 193 7.15 -24.94 -16.07
N LEU A 194 6.18 -24.06 -15.84
CA LEU A 194 6.25 -22.69 -16.35
C LEU A 194 7.40 -21.95 -15.63
N GLU A 195 8.33 -21.35 -16.37
CA GLU A 195 9.51 -20.64 -15.81
C GLU A 195 9.13 -19.58 -14.75
N LYS A 196 7.96 -18.92 -14.91
CA LYS A 196 7.41 -17.98 -13.93
C LYS A 196 7.19 -18.58 -12.52
N ASN A 197 7.10 -19.91 -12.41
CA ASN A 197 6.91 -20.64 -11.16
C ASN A 197 8.21 -21.28 -10.63
N ARG A 198 9.33 -21.20 -11.35
CA ARG A 198 10.57 -21.92 -11.02
C ARG A 198 11.07 -21.65 -9.60
N VAL A 199 11.03 -20.38 -9.16
CA VAL A 199 11.46 -20.00 -7.80
C VAL A 199 10.56 -20.64 -6.73
N LYS A 200 9.25 -20.71 -6.98
CA LYS A 200 8.28 -21.30 -6.04
C LYS A 200 8.50 -22.81 -5.92
N GLU A 201 8.62 -23.51 -7.05
CA GLU A 201 8.86 -24.95 -7.07
C GLU A 201 10.25 -25.30 -6.52
N CYS A 202 11.27 -24.47 -6.77
CA CYS A 202 12.60 -24.62 -6.16
C CYS A 202 12.55 -24.55 -4.64
N ASN A 203 11.84 -23.57 -4.08
CA ASN A 203 11.68 -23.45 -2.63
C ASN A 203 10.88 -24.62 -2.04
N LYS A 204 9.87 -25.12 -2.76
CA LYS A 204 9.10 -26.30 -2.37
C LYS A 204 9.98 -27.56 -2.34
N PHE A 205 10.77 -27.76 -3.39
CA PHE A 205 11.73 -28.86 -3.49
C PHE A 205 12.75 -28.83 -2.34
N LYS A 206 13.35 -27.66 -2.06
CA LYS A 206 14.27 -27.49 -0.92
C LYS A 206 13.64 -27.86 0.41
N ARG A 207 12.37 -27.49 0.64
CA ARG A 207 11.66 -27.85 1.88
C ARG A 207 11.41 -29.35 1.98
N GLN A 208 11.09 -30.01 0.87
CA GLN A 208 10.87 -31.45 0.84
C GLN A 208 12.15 -32.22 1.12
N GLU A 209 13.26 -31.83 0.47
CA GLU A 209 14.55 -32.46 0.71
C GLU A 209 15.06 -32.19 2.13
N PHE A 210 14.86 -30.99 2.67
CA PHE A 210 15.18 -30.68 4.06
C PHE A 210 14.36 -31.52 5.06
N ALA A 211 13.09 -31.82 4.75
CA ALA A 211 12.24 -32.65 5.59
C ALA A 211 12.73 -34.11 5.67
N LYS A 212 13.46 -34.60 4.66
CA LYS A 212 14.04 -35.95 4.61
C LYS A 212 15.33 -36.10 5.43
N LEU A 213 15.94 -35.00 5.86
CA LEU A 213 17.13 -35.03 6.72
C LEU A 213 16.80 -35.60 8.11
N SER A 214 17.83 -36.07 8.81
CA SER A 214 17.67 -36.48 10.21
C SER A 214 17.32 -35.28 11.10
N GLU A 215 16.74 -35.54 12.27
CA GLU A 215 16.44 -34.48 13.23
C GLU A 215 17.73 -33.79 13.72
N ASP A 216 18.82 -34.53 13.91
CA ASP A 216 20.14 -34.00 14.29
C ASP A 216 20.68 -33.00 13.24
N GLU A 217 20.52 -33.30 11.95
CA GLU A 217 20.92 -32.40 10.87
C GLU A 217 20.03 -31.15 10.82
N LYS A 218 18.71 -31.31 11.01
CA LYS A 218 17.78 -30.17 11.07
C LYS A 218 18.08 -29.26 12.25
N GLU A 219 18.43 -29.83 13.40
CA GLU A 219 18.83 -29.09 14.60
C GLU A 219 20.13 -28.33 14.35
N LYS A 220 21.14 -28.98 13.75
CA LYS A 220 22.40 -28.33 13.35
C LYS A 220 22.16 -27.10 12.48
N TRP A 221 21.29 -27.18 11.47
CA TRP A 221 20.98 -26.03 10.62
C TRP A 221 20.17 -24.95 11.34
N SER A 222 19.31 -25.34 12.27
CA SER A 222 18.56 -24.39 13.12
C SER A 222 19.49 -23.61 14.04
N GLU A 223 20.53 -24.28 14.53
CA GLU A 223 21.57 -23.72 15.39
C GLU A 223 22.53 -22.80 14.62
N VAL A 224 22.99 -23.21 13.43
CA VAL A 224 23.78 -22.33 12.54
C VAL A 224 23.02 -21.02 12.29
N VAL A 225 21.74 -21.11 11.96
CA VAL A 225 20.89 -19.94 11.72
C VAL A 225 20.67 -19.11 12.98
N ARG A 226 20.66 -19.73 14.17
CA ARG A 226 20.61 -19.03 15.46
C ARG A 226 21.87 -18.19 15.65
N LEU A 227 23.03 -18.83 15.52
CA LEU A 227 24.34 -18.20 15.71
C LEU A 227 24.58 -17.06 14.72
N GLU A 228 24.25 -17.25 13.43
CA GLU A 228 24.34 -16.19 12.42
C GLU A 228 23.46 -14.98 12.78
N TRP A 229 22.27 -15.24 13.30
CA TRP A 229 21.35 -14.17 13.72
C TRP A 229 21.84 -13.44 14.97
N GLU A 230 22.38 -14.16 15.94
CA GLU A 230 22.99 -13.59 17.16
C GLU A 230 24.24 -12.78 16.84
N GLU A 231 25.11 -13.25 15.94
CA GLU A 231 26.27 -12.51 15.46
C GLU A 231 25.82 -11.22 14.73
N ALA A 232 24.83 -11.32 13.84
CA ALA A 232 24.30 -10.14 13.15
C ALA A 232 23.69 -9.12 14.12
N LYS A 233 23.02 -9.58 15.19
CA LYS A 233 22.51 -8.71 16.25
C LYS A 233 23.64 -8.04 17.02
N ARG A 234 24.67 -8.81 17.42
CA ARG A 234 25.83 -8.29 18.15
C ARG A 234 26.59 -7.23 17.33
N LEU A 235 26.78 -7.47 16.04
CA LEU A 235 27.43 -6.50 15.14
C LEU A 235 26.67 -5.19 15.02
N ILE A 236 25.33 -5.21 15.14
CA ILE A 236 24.53 -3.99 15.16
C ILE A 236 24.72 -3.27 16.50
N GLU A 237 24.64 -4.00 17.62
CA GLU A 237 24.86 -3.45 18.97
C GLU A 237 26.26 -2.82 19.14
N GLU A 238 27.32 -3.49 18.66
CA GLU A 238 28.71 -2.98 18.67
C GLU A 238 28.87 -1.71 17.81
N ARG A 239 28.15 -1.63 16.69
CA ARG A 239 28.20 -0.49 15.77
C ARG A 239 27.47 0.73 16.32
N ASP A 240 26.47 0.52 17.18
CA ASP A 240 25.74 1.57 17.86
C ASP A 240 26.49 2.08 19.12
N THR A 241 27.46 1.31 19.63
CA THR A 241 28.34 1.69 20.75
C THR A 241 29.65 2.37 20.32
N THR A 242 29.93 2.48 19.01
CA THR A 242 31.10 3.24 18.53
C THR A 242 30.92 4.73 18.85
N PRO A 243 31.94 5.44 19.39
CA PRO A 243 31.73 6.76 20.00
C PRO A 243 31.01 7.74 19.07
N ARG A 244 29.97 8.36 19.64
CA ARG A 244 29.36 9.58 19.11
C ARG A 244 30.50 10.58 18.86
N LEU A 245 30.45 11.27 17.72
CA LEU A 245 31.34 12.40 17.41
C LEU A 245 31.57 13.22 18.68
N LEU A 246 32.84 13.55 18.98
CA LEU A 246 33.24 14.40 20.10
C LEU A 246 32.24 15.56 20.24
N GLU A 247 31.74 15.76 21.46
CA GLU A 247 30.93 16.93 21.74
C GLU A 247 31.76 18.18 21.36
N PRO A 248 31.16 19.24 20.79
CA PRO A 248 31.91 20.39 20.27
C PRO A 248 32.87 21.04 21.29
N ALA A 249 32.61 20.83 22.59
CA ALA A 249 33.46 21.30 23.68
C ALA A 249 34.82 20.57 23.77
N ASP A 250 34.94 19.35 23.23
CA ASP A 250 36.15 18.54 23.25
C ASP A 250 36.95 18.64 21.93
N ALA A 251 36.50 19.49 20.99
CA ALA A 251 37.08 19.65 19.65
C ALA A 251 37.84 20.99 19.46
N GLN A 252 38.04 21.77 20.52
CA GLN A 252 38.81 23.02 20.53
C GLN A 252 40.08 22.87 21.38
#